data_AF-A0A3G6TC99-F1
#
_entry.id   AF-A0A3G6TC99-F1
#
_cell.length_a   1.000
_cell.length_b   1.000
_cell.length_c   1.000
_cell.angle_alpha   90.00
_cell.angle_beta   90.00
_cell.angle_gamma   90.00
#
_symmetry.space_group_name_H-M   'P 1'
#
loop_
_entity.id
_entity.type
_entity.pdbx_description
1 polymer ?
#
loop_
_entity_poly.entity_id
_entity_poly.type
_entity_poly.pdbx_seq_one_letter_code
_entity_poly.pdbx_strand_id
1 'polypeptide(L)'
;MFEEFFKQYPDYTIQEKPTNETIEKYQNHLPEVLITFWKEYGFGSFMDGYLKVVNPDEFANILDDSYSPVYQNPIVMFATGLSDLIIWENSHTVLLDYRHGISKVLESGLKYLFEDLTDSSYIDSDLSGKNFVAAKKRLGDLNFEESFGYVPLLGLGGAEKSENLDKVNLKVHISLIAQTVGKIE
;
A
#
# COMPACT_ATOMS: atom_id res chain seq x y z
N MET A 1 16.55 -8.04 -11.49
CA MET A 1 16.27 -7.55 -10.12
C MET A 1 14.88 -7.97 -9.66
N PHE A 2 13.83 -7.79 -10.48
CA PHE A 2 12.44 -8.14 -10.12
C PHE A 2 11.93 -9.44 -10.76
N GLU A 3 12.83 -10.32 -11.20
CA GLU A 3 12.47 -11.51 -12.00
C GLU A 3 11.56 -12.47 -11.24
N GLU A 4 11.89 -12.80 -9.98
CA GLU A 4 11.05 -13.71 -9.18
C GLU A 4 9.70 -13.07 -8.86
N PHE A 5 9.67 -11.76 -8.61
CA PHE A 5 8.43 -11.00 -8.40
C PHE A 5 7.48 -11.12 -9.60
N PHE A 6 7.97 -10.91 -10.83
CA PHE A 6 7.14 -11.03 -12.04
C PHE A 6 6.90 -12.48 -12.48
N LYS A 7 7.72 -13.44 -12.04
CA LYS A 7 7.42 -14.86 -12.23
C LYS A 7 6.22 -15.29 -11.38
N GLN A 8 6.09 -14.75 -10.18
CA GLN A 8 4.95 -14.97 -9.30
C GLN A 8 3.72 -14.13 -9.72
N TYR A 9 3.93 -12.86 -10.08
CA TYR A 9 2.89 -11.91 -10.46
C TYR A 9 3.16 -11.31 -11.86
N PRO A 10 2.89 -12.07 -12.94
CA PRO A 10 3.24 -11.65 -14.29
C PRO A 10 2.40 -10.47 -14.80
N ASP A 11 1.16 -10.35 -14.31
CA ASP A 11 0.19 -9.37 -14.76
C ASP A 11 0.25 -8.09 -13.91
N TYR A 12 0.31 -6.94 -14.59
CA TYR A 12 0.28 -5.62 -13.97
C TYR A 12 -0.33 -4.59 -14.92
N THR A 13 -0.82 -3.48 -14.36
CA THR A 13 -1.35 -2.36 -15.13
C THR A 13 -0.65 -1.08 -14.72
N ILE A 14 -0.05 -0.38 -15.67
CA ILE A 14 0.59 0.92 -15.46
C ILE A 14 -0.47 2.01 -15.64
N GLN A 15 -0.58 2.91 -14.66
CA GLN A 15 -1.38 4.13 -14.79
C GLN A 15 -0.56 5.30 -15.31
N GLU A 16 0.63 5.49 -14.75
CA GLU A 16 1.48 6.64 -15.07
C GLU A 16 2.95 6.23 -15.02
N LYS A 17 3.78 6.87 -15.86
CA LYS A 17 5.24 6.82 -15.75
C LYS A 17 5.75 8.05 -15.03
N PRO A 18 6.72 7.92 -14.12
CA PRO A 18 7.29 9.08 -13.42
C PRO A 18 7.92 10.05 -14.43
N THR A 19 7.72 11.34 -14.21
CA THR A 19 8.46 12.37 -14.95
C THR A 19 9.91 12.41 -14.48
N ASN A 20 10.80 13.04 -15.26
CA ASN A 20 12.18 13.29 -14.81
C ASN A 20 12.21 14.13 -13.52
N GLU A 21 11.31 15.11 -13.41
CA GLU A 21 11.17 15.94 -12.21
C GLU A 21 10.79 15.09 -10.99
N THR A 22 9.84 14.16 -11.13
CA THR A 22 9.48 13.19 -10.08
C THR A 22 10.68 12.34 -9.66
N ILE A 23 11.45 11.81 -10.63
CA ILE A 23 12.64 11.02 -10.32
C ILE A 23 13.69 11.86 -9.58
N GLU A 24 14.00 13.06 -10.08
CA GLU A 24 14.99 13.95 -9.46
C GLU A 24 14.62 14.35 -8.04
N LYS A 25 13.32 14.58 -7.81
CA LYS A 25 12.76 14.91 -6.50
C LYS A 25 12.93 13.78 -5.48
N TYR A 26 12.78 12.52 -5.87
CA TYR A 26 12.74 11.39 -4.92
C TYR A 26 13.99 10.51 -4.89
N GLN A 27 14.86 10.56 -5.90
CA GLN A 27 15.98 9.61 -6.06
C GLN A 27 16.99 9.61 -4.90
N ASN A 28 17.10 10.71 -4.15
CA ASN A 28 18.00 10.83 -3.00
C ASN A 28 17.29 10.60 -1.66
N HIS A 29 15.96 10.37 -1.68
CA HIS A 29 15.14 10.21 -0.49
C HIS A 29 14.56 8.80 -0.34
N LEU A 30 14.42 8.08 -1.47
CA LEU A 30 13.91 6.71 -1.52
C LEU A 30 15.02 5.72 -1.91
N PRO A 31 14.86 4.43 -1.60
CA PRO A 31 15.79 3.39 -2.03
C PRO A 31 15.96 3.33 -3.55
N GLU A 32 17.20 3.15 -3.99
CA GLU A 32 17.53 3.04 -5.43
C GLU A 32 16.73 1.94 -6.14
N VAL A 33 16.46 0.83 -5.45
CA VAL A 33 15.63 -0.27 -5.96
C VAL A 33 14.21 0.19 -6.31
N LEU A 34 13.60 1.07 -5.51
CA LEU A 34 12.27 1.61 -5.81
C LEU A 34 12.31 2.59 -6.98
N ILE A 35 13.32 3.45 -7.04
CA ILE A 35 13.51 4.40 -8.14
C ILE A 35 13.73 3.66 -9.46
N THR A 36 14.47 2.55 -9.42
CA THR A 36 14.66 1.65 -10.57
C THR A 36 13.33 1.03 -10.99
N PHE A 37 12.55 0.53 -10.03
CA PHE A 37 11.23 0.00 -10.29
C PHE A 37 10.31 1.04 -10.96
N TRP A 38 10.29 2.28 -10.48
CA TRP A 38 9.48 3.35 -11.06
C TRP A 38 9.88 3.65 -12.52
N LYS A 39 11.18 3.68 -12.84
CA LYS A 39 11.65 3.89 -14.22
C LYS A 39 11.21 2.76 -15.14
N GLU A 40 11.32 1.51 -14.69
CA GLU A 40 10.99 0.32 -15.50
C GLU A 40 9.48 0.08 -15.63
N TYR A 41 8.73 0.16 -14.51
CA TYR A 41 7.33 -0.27 -14.43
C TYR A 41 6.36 0.87 -14.11
N GLY A 42 6.80 1.97 -13.53
CA GLY A 42 5.94 3.14 -13.26
C GLY A 42 5.03 2.96 -12.05
N PHE A 43 4.03 3.85 -11.96
CA PHE A 43 2.95 3.79 -10.99
C PHE A 43 1.81 2.94 -11.56
N GLY A 44 1.26 2.05 -10.75
CA GLY A 44 0.30 1.07 -11.24
C GLY A 44 -0.10 -0.01 -10.26
N SER A 45 -0.97 -0.90 -10.72
CA SER A 45 -1.47 -2.05 -9.97
C SER A 45 -0.67 -3.31 -10.30
N PHE A 46 -0.21 -3.99 -9.26
CA PHE A 46 0.56 -5.23 -9.29
C PHE A 46 -0.08 -6.24 -8.33
N MET A 47 0.42 -7.48 -8.33
CA MET A 47 -0.05 -8.53 -7.42
C MET A 47 -1.58 -8.65 -7.41
N ASP A 48 -2.17 -8.80 -8.60
CA ASP A 48 -3.62 -8.98 -8.71
C ASP A 48 -4.47 -7.81 -8.15
N GLY A 49 -3.87 -6.60 -8.08
CA GLY A 49 -4.49 -5.40 -7.51
C GLY A 49 -4.25 -5.21 -6.00
N TYR A 50 -3.55 -6.15 -5.37
CA TYR A 50 -3.16 -6.06 -3.96
C TYR A 50 -2.12 -4.97 -3.73
N LEU A 51 -1.08 -4.89 -4.54
CA LEU A 51 -0.05 -3.87 -4.38
C LEU A 51 -0.24 -2.79 -5.43
N LYS A 52 -0.29 -1.53 -5.00
CA LYS A 52 -0.30 -0.37 -5.88
C LYS A 52 0.96 0.44 -5.65
N VAL A 53 1.77 0.61 -6.68
CA VAL A 53 2.90 1.54 -6.66
C VAL A 53 2.36 2.92 -7.01
N VAL A 54 2.52 3.89 -6.10
CA VAL A 54 1.83 5.17 -6.18
C VAL A 54 2.81 6.33 -6.32
N ASN A 55 2.34 7.42 -6.93
CA ASN A 55 3.04 8.69 -6.92
C ASN A 55 2.91 9.31 -5.51
N PRO A 56 4.01 9.55 -4.77
CA PRO A 56 3.90 10.06 -3.40
C PRO A 56 3.21 11.43 -3.31
N ASP A 57 3.32 12.26 -4.34
CA ASP A 57 2.70 13.58 -4.37
C ASP A 57 1.17 13.51 -4.30
N GLU A 58 0.57 12.46 -4.84
CA GLU A 58 -0.88 12.29 -4.82
C GLU A 58 -1.44 11.77 -3.48
N PHE A 59 -0.55 11.34 -2.58
CA PHE A 59 -0.89 10.78 -1.28
C PHE A 59 -0.41 11.65 -0.11
N ALA A 60 0.37 12.71 -0.36
CA ALA A 60 0.92 13.59 0.67
C ALA A 60 -0.15 14.13 1.63
N ASN A 61 -1.23 14.73 1.11
CA ASN A 61 -2.33 15.25 1.94
C ASN A 61 -3.01 14.15 2.76
N ILE A 62 -3.18 12.97 2.17
CA ILE A 62 -3.83 11.86 2.86
C ILE A 62 -2.96 11.33 3.98
N LEU A 63 -1.65 11.26 3.77
CA LEU A 63 -0.69 10.87 4.78
C LEU A 63 -0.72 11.88 5.94
N ASP A 64 -0.63 13.16 5.63
CA ASP A 64 -0.67 14.25 6.62
C ASP A 64 -1.96 14.21 7.45
N ASP A 65 -3.11 13.92 6.83
CA ASP A 65 -4.41 13.88 7.52
C ASP A 65 -4.63 12.61 8.34
N SER A 66 -3.85 11.54 8.11
CA SER A 66 -4.17 10.21 8.63
C SER A 66 -3.06 9.55 9.46
N TYR A 67 -1.84 10.12 9.45
CA TYR A 67 -0.70 9.60 10.20
C TYR A 67 0.04 10.72 10.95
N SER A 68 0.47 10.42 12.17
CA SER A 68 1.36 11.26 12.97
C SER A 68 2.78 10.66 12.91
N PRO A 69 3.69 11.22 12.10
CA PRO A 69 5.00 10.62 11.87
C PRO A 69 5.87 10.53 13.12
N VAL A 70 6.62 9.44 13.21
CA VAL A 70 7.71 9.29 14.20
C VAL A 70 8.93 10.08 13.76
N TYR A 71 9.20 10.14 12.46
CA TYR A 71 10.32 10.89 11.88
C TYR A 71 9.86 11.87 10.82
N GLN A 72 10.62 12.95 10.62
CA GLN A 72 10.24 13.97 9.64
C GLN A 72 10.22 13.40 8.21
N ASN A 73 9.22 13.84 7.45
CA ASN A 73 9.07 13.60 6.00
C ASN A 73 8.92 12.11 5.63
N PRO A 74 7.93 11.37 6.18
CA PRO A 74 7.57 10.06 5.65
C PRO A 74 7.10 10.18 4.19
N ILE A 75 7.37 9.17 3.37
CA ILE A 75 7.01 9.17 1.94
C ILE A 75 6.21 7.93 1.60
N VAL A 76 5.00 8.09 1.05
CA VAL A 76 4.19 6.95 0.59
C VAL A 76 4.83 6.31 -0.64
N MET A 77 5.12 5.02 -0.56
CA MET A 77 5.67 4.24 -1.68
C MET A 77 4.59 3.39 -2.34
N PHE A 78 3.73 2.78 -1.51
CA PHE A 78 2.70 1.86 -1.97
C PHE A 78 1.39 2.09 -1.23
N ALA A 79 0.30 1.66 -1.86
CA ALA A 79 -0.98 1.41 -1.21
C ALA A 79 -1.38 -0.05 -1.40
N THR A 80 -2.12 -0.62 -0.45
CA THR A 80 -2.60 -2.00 -0.52
C THR A 80 -4.03 -2.09 -1.05
N GLY A 81 -4.42 -3.28 -1.48
CA GLY A 81 -5.79 -3.65 -1.83
C GLY A 81 -6.72 -3.70 -0.62
N LEU A 82 -6.23 -3.42 0.59
CA LEU A 82 -6.98 -3.38 1.85
C LEU A 82 -7.06 -1.98 2.46
N SER A 83 -6.73 -0.94 1.68
CA SER A 83 -6.72 0.46 2.12
C SER A 83 -5.64 0.80 3.15
N ASP A 84 -4.51 0.09 3.10
CA ASP A 84 -3.32 0.40 3.88
C ASP A 84 -2.29 1.16 3.05
N LEU A 85 -1.39 1.90 3.70
CA LEU A 85 -0.24 2.53 3.03
C LEU A 85 1.06 1.88 3.49
N ILE A 86 2.02 1.76 2.59
CA ILE A 86 3.39 1.38 2.92
C ILE A 86 4.27 2.58 2.62
N ILE A 87 4.93 3.08 3.67
CA ILE A 87 5.72 4.31 3.65
C ILE A 87 7.19 4.02 3.85
N TRP A 88 8.02 4.93 3.34
CA TRP A 88 9.42 5.05 3.70
C TRP A 88 9.56 6.04 4.84
N GLU A 89 10.11 5.59 5.96
CA GLU A 89 10.37 6.44 7.12
C GLU A 89 11.68 6.05 7.78
N ASN A 90 12.60 7.00 7.92
CA ASN A 90 13.89 6.81 8.59
C ASN A 90 14.65 5.54 8.19
N SER A 91 14.81 5.31 6.88
CA SER A 91 15.46 4.11 6.32
C SER A 91 14.73 2.78 6.56
N HIS A 92 13.45 2.81 6.92
CA HIS A 92 12.62 1.63 7.11
C HIS A 92 11.41 1.65 6.18
N THR A 93 10.99 0.44 5.80
CA THR A 93 9.68 0.21 5.17
C THR A 93 8.66 -0.02 6.29
N VAL A 94 7.64 0.84 6.36
CA VAL A 94 6.64 0.84 7.44
C VAL A 94 5.25 0.67 6.84
N LEU A 95 4.48 -0.27 7.37
CA LEU A 95 3.06 -0.43 7.10
C LEU A 95 2.27 0.50 8.02
N LEU A 96 1.40 1.31 7.43
CA LEU A 96 0.31 2.01 8.09
C LEU A 96 -0.96 1.19 7.89
N ASP A 97 -1.29 0.36 8.88
CA ASP A 97 -2.49 -0.46 8.88
C ASP A 97 -3.66 0.37 9.40
N TYR A 98 -4.40 0.99 8.48
CA TYR A 98 -5.55 1.84 8.82
C TYR A 98 -6.71 1.03 9.37
N ARG A 99 -6.84 -0.24 8.97
CA ARG A 99 -7.92 -1.12 9.43
C ARG A 99 -7.82 -1.34 10.94
N HIS A 100 -6.60 -1.45 11.46
CA HIS A 100 -6.33 -1.67 12.89
C HIS A 100 -5.86 -0.40 13.62
N GLY A 101 -5.55 0.68 12.91
CA GLY A 101 -5.09 1.93 13.51
C GLY A 101 -3.67 1.86 14.06
N ILE A 102 -2.79 1.06 13.45
CA ILE A 102 -1.42 0.83 13.93
C ILE A 102 -0.37 1.08 12.84
N SER A 103 0.83 1.45 13.27
CA SER A 103 2.04 1.45 12.44
C SER A 103 2.91 0.24 12.76
N LYS A 104 3.52 -0.38 11.74
CA LYS A 104 4.37 -1.57 11.89
C LYS A 104 5.57 -1.48 10.96
N VAL A 105 6.78 -1.59 11.51
CA VAL A 105 8.00 -1.76 10.70
C VAL A 105 7.97 -3.13 10.03
N LEU A 106 8.04 -3.16 8.70
CA LEU A 106 8.11 -4.39 7.92
C LEU A 106 9.56 -4.86 7.81
N GLU A 107 10.46 -3.98 7.39
CA GLU A 107 11.90 -4.26 7.33
C GLU A 107 12.75 -2.97 7.40
N SER A 108 14.03 -3.14 7.72
CA SER A 108 15.04 -2.09 7.56
C SER A 108 15.53 -2.10 6.11
N GLY A 109 15.42 -0.97 5.43
CA GLY A 109 15.60 -0.94 3.98
C GLY A 109 14.34 -1.32 3.20
N LEU A 110 14.53 -1.55 1.89
CA LEU A 110 13.51 -2.05 0.95
C LEU A 110 14.07 -3.18 0.07
N LYS A 111 15.27 -3.66 0.42
CA LYS A 111 16.06 -4.52 -0.47
C LYS A 111 15.36 -5.85 -0.72
N TYR A 112 14.67 -6.38 0.29
CA TYR A 112 14.06 -7.70 0.25
C TYR A 112 12.54 -7.63 0.05
N LEU A 113 11.90 -6.47 0.18
CA LEU A 113 10.45 -6.31 0.02
C LEU A 113 9.88 -7.03 -1.21
N PHE A 114 10.45 -6.85 -2.40
CA PHE A 114 9.92 -7.50 -3.61
C PHE A 114 10.06 -9.03 -3.59
N GLU A 115 11.08 -9.56 -2.92
CA GLU A 115 11.25 -11.00 -2.70
C GLU A 115 10.25 -11.50 -1.65
N ASP A 116 10.13 -10.80 -0.52
CA ASP A 116 9.19 -11.13 0.56
C ASP A 116 7.73 -11.11 0.07
N LEU A 117 7.39 -10.19 -0.85
CA LEU A 117 6.06 -10.13 -1.45
C LEU A 117 5.72 -11.35 -2.32
N THR A 118 6.71 -12.16 -2.70
CA THR A 118 6.48 -13.45 -3.37
C THR A 118 6.14 -14.59 -2.41
N ASP A 119 6.42 -14.43 -1.12
CA ASP A 119 6.08 -15.41 -0.09
C ASP A 119 4.64 -15.21 0.41
N SER A 120 3.76 -16.14 0.05
CA SER A 120 2.37 -16.14 0.52
C SER A 120 2.23 -16.10 2.05
N SER A 121 3.18 -16.67 2.80
CA SER A 121 3.15 -16.64 4.26
C SER A 121 3.35 -15.23 4.79
N TYR A 122 4.29 -14.48 4.22
CA TYR A 122 4.52 -13.07 4.52
C TYR A 122 3.29 -12.22 4.18
N ILE A 123 2.70 -12.41 3.00
CA ILE A 123 1.47 -11.70 2.61
C ILE A 123 0.33 -11.96 3.60
N ASP A 124 0.17 -13.21 4.03
CA ASP A 124 -0.88 -13.60 4.98
C ASP A 124 -0.64 -13.07 6.40
N SER A 125 0.58 -13.17 6.92
CA SER A 125 0.91 -12.77 8.30
C SER A 125 1.11 -11.28 8.47
N ASP A 126 1.82 -10.66 7.54
CA ASP A 126 2.30 -9.29 7.70
C ASP A 126 1.40 -8.28 7.01
N LEU A 127 0.67 -8.68 5.97
CA LEU A 127 -0.19 -7.81 5.17
C LEU A 127 -1.67 -8.26 5.12
N SER A 128 -2.06 -9.25 5.93
CA SER A 128 -3.44 -9.76 6.05
C SER A 128 -4.07 -10.28 4.75
N GLY A 129 -3.29 -10.93 3.88
CA GLY A 129 -3.70 -11.37 2.54
C GLY A 129 -4.96 -12.23 2.44
N LYS A 130 -5.25 -13.07 3.45
CA LYS A 130 -6.37 -14.03 3.41
C LYS A 130 -7.73 -13.39 3.12
N ASN A 131 -8.03 -12.27 3.79
CA ASN A 131 -9.31 -11.60 3.60
C ASN A 131 -9.40 -10.91 2.24
N PHE A 132 -8.28 -10.43 1.71
CA PHE A 132 -8.21 -9.87 0.35
C PHE A 132 -8.56 -10.92 -0.70
N VAL A 133 -7.95 -12.11 -0.66
CA VAL A 133 -8.18 -13.17 -1.65
C VAL A 133 -9.67 -13.58 -1.67
N ALA A 134 -10.26 -13.75 -0.49
CA ALA A 134 -11.68 -14.07 -0.36
C ALA A 134 -12.60 -12.95 -0.88
N ALA A 135 -12.27 -11.69 -0.58
CA ALA A 135 -13.01 -10.53 -1.10
C ALA A 135 -12.89 -10.39 -2.62
N LYS A 136 -11.68 -10.52 -3.18
CA LYS A 136 -11.44 -10.49 -4.63
C LYS A 136 -12.27 -11.54 -5.35
N LYS A 137 -12.33 -12.77 -4.83
CA LYS A 137 -13.15 -13.84 -5.42
C LYS A 137 -14.65 -13.48 -5.47
N ARG A 138 -15.14 -12.73 -4.48
CA ARG A 138 -16.56 -12.34 -4.37
C ARG A 138 -16.90 -11.07 -5.14
N LEU A 139 -16.01 -10.07 -5.12
CA LEU A 139 -16.25 -8.71 -5.62
C LEU A 139 -15.61 -8.46 -6.99
N GLY A 140 -14.71 -9.33 -7.45
CA GLY A 140 -13.95 -9.18 -8.68
C GLY A 140 -12.75 -8.25 -8.54
N ASP A 141 -12.14 -7.91 -9.67
CA ASP A 141 -10.91 -7.11 -9.72
C ASP A 141 -11.10 -5.67 -9.26
N LEU A 142 -10.04 -5.09 -8.68
CA LEU A 142 -9.96 -3.69 -8.31
C LEU A 142 -9.38 -2.86 -9.46
N ASN A 143 -9.89 -1.66 -9.68
CA ASN A 143 -9.15 -0.65 -10.42
C ASN A 143 -8.09 0.03 -9.53
N PHE A 144 -7.28 0.94 -10.09
CA PHE A 144 -6.18 1.58 -9.37
C PHE A 144 -6.63 2.47 -8.20
N GLU A 145 -7.80 3.12 -8.31
CA GLU A 145 -8.35 3.97 -7.27
C GLU A 145 -9.17 3.20 -6.22
N GLU A 146 -9.34 1.89 -6.42
CA GLU A 146 -10.17 1.03 -5.56
C GLU A 146 -9.33 0.18 -4.61
N SER A 147 -9.90 -0.07 -3.44
CA SER A 147 -9.46 -1.08 -2.49
C SER A 147 -10.68 -1.82 -1.93
N PHE A 148 -10.42 -2.88 -1.17
CA PHE A 148 -11.42 -3.47 -0.30
C PHE A 148 -11.33 -2.83 1.08
N GLY A 149 -12.46 -2.31 1.56
CA GLY A 149 -12.59 -1.66 2.85
C GLY A 149 -13.65 -2.35 3.70
N TYR A 150 -13.44 -2.41 5.03
CA TYR A 150 -14.43 -3.01 5.92
C TYR A 150 -15.64 -2.09 6.11
N VAL A 151 -16.83 -2.64 5.90
CA VAL A 151 -18.11 -1.95 6.09
C VAL A 151 -19.01 -2.84 6.95
N PRO A 152 -19.25 -2.48 8.24
CA PRO A 152 -18.75 -1.30 8.94
C PRO A 152 -17.24 -1.36 9.25
N LEU A 153 -16.63 -0.19 9.51
CA LEU A 153 -15.22 -0.08 9.89
C LEU A 153 -14.90 -0.91 11.14
N LEU A 154 -13.71 -1.52 11.21
CA LEU A 154 -13.31 -2.33 12.37
C LEU A 154 -13.27 -1.50 13.66
N GLY A 155 -12.72 -0.29 13.61
CA GLY A 155 -12.69 0.63 14.76
C GLY A 155 -14.07 1.11 15.24
N LEU A 156 -15.15 0.82 14.49
CA LEU A 156 -16.54 1.04 14.91
C LEU A 156 -17.24 -0.25 15.38
N GLY A 157 -16.48 -1.33 15.64
CA GLY A 157 -17.00 -2.63 16.05
C GLY A 157 -17.40 -3.54 14.88
N GLY A 158 -16.96 -3.24 13.66
CA GLY A 158 -17.12 -4.13 12.52
C GLY A 158 -16.36 -5.44 12.70
N ALA A 159 -16.96 -6.54 12.23
CA ALA A 159 -16.30 -7.84 12.30
C ALA A 159 -15.27 -7.98 11.17
N GLU A 160 -14.06 -8.42 11.51
CA GLU A 160 -12.98 -8.65 10.57
C GLU A 160 -13.20 -9.95 9.77
N LYS A 161 -14.07 -9.85 8.77
CA LYS A 161 -14.47 -10.98 7.93
C LYS A 161 -14.53 -10.55 6.47
N SER A 162 -14.12 -11.43 5.57
CA SER A 162 -14.11 -11.16 4.13
C SER A 162 -15.49 -10.76 3.56
N GLU A 163 -16.58 -11.19 4.19
CA GLU A 163 -17.96 -10.86 3.84
C GLU A 163 -18.31 -9.40 4.12
N ASN A 164 -17.60 -8.77 5.06
CA ASN A 164 -17.78 -7.36 5.42
C ASN A 164 -16.86 -6.43 4.64
N LEU A 165 -16.07 -6.94 3.69
CA LEU A 165 -15.32 -6.11 2.76
C LEU A 165 -16.22 -5.66 1.61
N ASP A 166 -16.09 -4.44 1.15
CA ASP A 166 -16.71 -3.96 -0.10
C ASP A 166 -15.69 -3.18 -0.94
N LYS A 167 -15.97 -2.98 -2.23
CA LYS A 167 -15.18 -2.09 -3.07
C LYS A 167 -15.42 -0.65 -2.63
N VAL A 168 -14.34 0.03 -2.30
CA VAL A 168 -14.33 1.42 -1.86
C VAL A 168 -13.29 2.19 -2.64
N ASN A 169 -13.44 3.51 -2.71
CA ASN A 169 -12.33 4.35 -3.16
C ASN A 169 -11.24 4.38 -2.08
N LEU A 170 -10.02 4.03 -2.46
CA LEU A 170 -8.86 3.88 -1.58
C LEU A 170 -8.62 5.12 -0.71
N LYS A 171 -8.51 6.27 -1.36
CA LYS A 171 -8.20 7.54 -0.70
C LYS A 171 -9.34 7.95 0.25
N VAL A 172 -10.57 7.91 -0.26
CA VAL A 172 -11.77 8.23 0.54
C VAL A 172 -11.91 7.31 1.76
N HIS A 173 -11.62 6.01 1.62
CA HIS A 173 -11.75 5.07 2.73
C HIS A 173 -10.71 5.33 3.82
N ILE A 174 -9.45 5.61 3.46
CA ILE A 174 -8.41 6.04 4.41
C ILE A 174 -8.85 7.30 5.14
N SER A 175 -9.34 8.32 4.42
CA SER A 175 -9.83 9.56 5.04
C SER A 175 -11.02 9.31 5.97
N LEU A 176 -11.95 8.42 5.61
CA LEU A 176 -13.09 8.06 6.44
C LEU A 176 -12.65 7.39 7.74
N ILE A 177 -11.69 6.46 7.67
CA ILE A 177 -11.10 5.83 8.85
C ILE A 177 -10.49 6.91 9.74
N ALA A 178 -9.60 7.72 9.20
CA ALA A 178 -8.87 8.75 9.96
C ALA A 178 -9.80 9.75 10.65
N GLN A 179 -10.87 10.19 9.98
CA GLN A 179 -11.86 11.10 10.56
C GLN A 179 -12.72 10.45 11.65
N THR A 180 -12.86 9.13 11.61
CA THR A 180 -13.72 8.38 12.53
C THR A 180 -12.97 7.96 13.79
N VAL A 181 -11.75 7.43 13.63
CA VAL A 181 -10.99 6.81 14.72
C VAL A 181 -9.71 7.56 15.09
N GLY A 182 -9.38 8.62 14.35
CA GLY A 182 -8.16 9.41 14.55
C GLY A 182 -7.02 8.98 13.63
N LYS A 183 -5.90 9.72 13.73
CA LYS A 183 -4.67 9.40 13.02
C LYS A 183 -3.99 8.18 13.64
N ILE A 184 -3.24 7.43 12.84
CA ILE A 184 -2.26 6.47 13.37
C ILE A 184 -1.14 7.25 14.08
N GLU A 185 -0.71 6.75 15.24
CA GLU A 185 0.42 7.30 16.03
C GLU A 185 1.70 6.45 15.93
#